data_AF-A0A4Q5UZL8-F1
#
_entry.id   AF-A0A4Q5UZL8-F1
#
_cell.length_a   1.000
_cell.length_b   1.000
_cell.length_c   1.000
_cell.angle_alpha   90.00
_cell.angle_beta   90.00
_cell.angle_gamma   90.00
#
_symmetry.space_group_name_H-M   'P 1'
#
loop_
_entity.id
_entity.type
_entity.pdbx_description
1 polymer ?
#
loop_
_entity_poly.entity_id
_entity_poly.type
_entity_poly.pdbx_seq_one_letter_code
_entity_poly.pdbx_strand_id
1 'polypeptide(L)' 'MKKAACSLIMLLAACIAQAQNVGIGTATPMATLDVDGGFRIQIFPVVGSGVAVVLPANKSHILLEGTFSGPFAASSTSP' A
#
# COMPACT_ATOMS: atom_id res chain seq x y z
N MET A 1 37.57 -16.59 17.95
CA MET A 1 37.35 -15.31 17.21
C MET A 1 36.62 -15.50 15.88
N LYS A 2 37.07 -16.40 14.97
CA LYS A 2 36.42 -16.61 13.66
C LYS A 2 34.94 -17.07 13.72
N LYS A 3 34.59 -17.93 14.68
CA LYS A 3 33.21 -18.42 14.90
C LYS A 3 32.27 -17.33 15.42
N ALA A 4 32.75 -16.51 16.35
CA ALA A 4 31.99 -15.37 16.90
C ALA A 4 31.77 -14.27 15.85
N ALA A 5 32.79 -13.98 15.04
CA ALA A 5 32.66 -13.05 13.91
C ALA A 5 31.64 -13.55 12.88
N CYS A 6 31.67 -14.83 12.51
CA CYS A 6 30.68 -15.40 11.59
C CYS A 6 29.26 -15.37 12.17
N SER A 7 29.08 -15.69 13.45
CA SER A 7 27.77 -15.64 14.11
C SER A 7 27.22 -14.21 14.21
N LEU A 8 28.09 -13.22 14.45
CA LEU A 8 27.70 -11.81 14.51
C LEU A 8 27.37 -11.25 13.13
N ILE A 9 28.12 -11.64 12.10
CA ILE A 9 27.83 -11.29 10.70
C ILE A 9 26.51 -11.90 10.25
N MET A 10 26.19 -13.14 10.62
CA MET A 10 24.91 -13.76 10.28
C MET A 10 23.73 -13.09 11.00
N LEU A 11 23.92 -12.69 12.26
CA LEU A 11 22.91 -11.92 13.01
C LEU A 11 22.71 -10.52 12.43
N LEU A 12 23.79 -9.86 11.99
CA LEU A 12 23.74 -8.52 11.40
C LEU A 12 23.24 -8.54 9.94
N ALA A 13 23.55 -9.58 9.18
CA ALA A 13 23.01 -9.77 7.83
C ALA A 13 21.49 -10.02 7.85
N ALA A 14 20.99 -10.73 8.86
CA ALA A 14 19.55 -10.89 9.06
C ALA A 14 18.86 -9.53 9.24
N CYS A 15 19.44 -8.62 10.02
CA CYS A 15 18.85 -7.29 10.24
C CYS A 15 18.98 -6.32 9.06
N ILE A 16 19.97 -6.48 8.17
CA ILE A 16 20.17 -5.60 7.00
C ILE A 16 19.30 -6.02 5.81
N ALA A 17 18.86 -7.28 5.74
CA ALA A 17 17.90 -7.70 4.72
C ALA A 17 16.64 -6.83 4.73
N GLN A 18 16.24 -6.30 5.89
CA GLN A 18 15.01 -5.54 6.23
C GLN A 18 14.78 -4.19 5.54
N ALA A 19 15.44 -3.87 4.43
CA ALA A 19 14.78 -3.04 3.39
C ALA A 19 13.67 -3.84 2.67
N GLN A 20 12.94 -4.66 3.43
CA GLN A 20 11.88 -5.56 2.98
C GLN A 20 10.56 -4.89 3.29
N ASN A 21 9.63 -5.04 2.36
CA ASN A 21 8.20 -5.02 2.56
C ASN A 21 7.72 -4.61 3.97
N VAL A 22 7.00 -3.49 4.06
CA VAL A 22 6.44 -3.00 5.32
C VAL A 22 5.22 -3.85 5.66
N GLY A 23 5.28 -4.57 6.78
CA GLY A 23 4.16 -5.35 7.32
C GLY A 23 3.44 -4.63 8.45
N ILE A 24 2.11 -4.51 8.36
CA ILE A 24 1.25 -4.05 9.46
C ILE A 24 0.31 -5.19 9.83
N GLY A 25 0.53 -5.79 11.00
CA GLY A 25 -0.20 -7.00 11.41
C GLY A 25 0.29 -8.29 10.74
N THR A 26 1.20 -8.20 9.77
CA THR A 26 1.76 -9.36 9.04
C THR A 26 3.20 -9.66 9.47
N ALA A 27 3.46 -10.87 9.97
CA ALA A 27 4.82 -11.28 10.35
C ALA A 27 5.75 -11.54 9.15
N THR A 28 5.17 -11.89 7.99
CA THR A 28 5.89 -12.21 6.75
C THR A 28 5.26 -11.48 5.55
N PRO A 29 5.59 -10.20 5.34
CA PRO A 29 4.95 -9.36 4.31
C PRO A 29 5.23 -9.87 2.89
N MET A 30 4.19 -10.21 2.13
CA MET A 30 4.32 -10.75 0.75
C MET A 30 4.35 -9.66 -0.33
N ALA A 31 3.97 -8.42 0.00
CA ALA A 31 3.99 -7.26 -0.87
C ALA A 31 4.77 -6.10 -0.22
N THR A 32 5.20 -5.12 -1.00
CA THR A 32 5.98 -3.96 -0.50
C THR A 32 5.33 -3.22 0.66
N LEU A 33 4.00 -3.23 0.70
CA LEU A 33 3.20 -2.92 1.87
C LEU A 33 2.15 -4.02 2.00
N ASP A 34 2.17 -4.74 3.12
CA ASP A 34 1.23 -5.82 3.44
C ASP A 34 0.53 -5.48 4.75
N VAL A 35 -0.81 -5.46 4.75
CA VAL A 35 -1.62 -5.06 5.89
C VAL A 35 -2.66 -6.15 6.14
N ASP A 36 -2.56 -6.81 7.29
CA ASP A 36 -3.59 -7.74 7.74
C ASP A 36 -4.73 -6.94 8.38
N GLY A 37 -5.65 -6.47 7.53
CA GLY A 37 -6.81 -5.69 7.91
C GLY A 37 -7.09 -4.50 6.99
N GLY A 38 -7.75 -3.48 7.52
CA GLY A 38 -8.07 -2.24 6.80
C GLY A 38 -7.03 -1.15 7.03
N PHE A 39 -6.79 -0.33 6.00
CA PHE A 39 -6.00 0.89 6.11
C PHE A 39 -6.91 2.12 5.87
N ARG A 40 -6.67 3.20 6.62
CA ARG A 40 -7.38 4.48 6.42
C ARG A 40 -6.49 5.42 5.63
N ILE A 41 -6.91 5.78 4.42
CA ILE A 41 -6.28 6.87 3.67
C ILE A 41 -7.02 8.15 4.02
N GLN A 42 -6.34 9.10 4.64
CA GLN A 42 -6.88 10.46 4.78
C GLN A 42 -6.68 11.19 3.45
N ILE A 43 -7.69 11.16 2.61
CA ILE A 43 -7.69 11.90 1.35
C ILE A 43 -7.93 13.37 1.68
N PHE A 44 -6.94 14.23 1.39
CA PHE A 44 -7.19 15.66 1.35
C PHE A 44 -8.16 15.93 0.20
N PRO A 45 -9.29 16.61 0.43
CA PRO A 45 -10.30 16.81 -0.60
C PRO A 45 -9.64 17.48 -1.79
N VAL A 46 -9.79 16.89 -2.97
CA VAL A 46 -9.46 17.58 -4.20
C VAL A 46 -10.53 18.64 -4.39
N VAL A 47 -10.24 19.87 -3.97
CA VAL A 47 -11.16 20.99 -4.07
C VAL A 47 -11.09 21.51 -5.51
N GLY A 48 -11.97 20.99 -6.38
CA GLY A 48 -12.05 21.43 -7.78
C GLY A 48 -13.16 20.74 -8.57
N SER A 49 -13.80 21.48 -9.48
CA SER A 49 -14.72 20.93 -10.48
C SER A 49 -13.93 20.20 -11.58
N GLY A 50 -14.28 18.95 -11.91
CA GLY A 50 -13.67 18.20 -13.03
C GLY A 50 -12.55 17.22 -12.65
N VAL A 51 -12.51 16.72 -11.42
CA VAL A 51 -11.48 15.77 -10.97
C VAL A 51 -11.78 14.36 -11.50
N ALA A 52 -10.90 13.84 -12.36
CA ALA A 52 -10.95 12.45 -12.81
C ALA A 52 -10.17 11.55 -11.84
N VAL A 53 -10.86 10.62 -11.18
CA VAL A 53 -10.23 9.54 -10.41
C VAL A 53 -10.03 8.35 -11.35
N VAL A 54 -8.79 8.15 -11.82
CA VAL A 54 -8.45 7.03 -12.70
C VAL A 54 -8.04 5.83 -11.86
N LEU A 55 -8.79 4.73 -11.96
CA LEU A 55 -8.48 3.47 -11.33
C LEU A 55 -7.81 2.52 -12.34
N PRO A 56 -6.54 2.14 -12.17
CA PRO A 56 -5.94 1.09 -12.99
C PRO A 56 -6.59 -0.26 -12.71
N ALA A 57 -6.70 -1.09 -13.76
CA ALA A 57 -7.23 -2.44 -13.64
C ALA A 57 -6.46 -3.25 -12.58
N ASN A 58 -7.21 -4.01 -11.78
CA ASN A 58 -6.70 -5.01 -10.82
C ASN A 58 -6.02 -4.49 -9.54
N LYS A 59 -6.25 -3.24 -9.09
CA LYS A 59 -5.52 -2.72 -7.91
C LYS A 59 -6.33 -2.35 -6.66
N SER A 60 -7.64 -2.10 -6.68
CA SER A 60 -8.40 -1.81 -5.43
C SER A 60 -9.92 -1.75 -5.66
N HIS A 61 -10.71 -2.14 -4.66
CA HIS A 61 -12.05 -1.57 -4.45
C HIS A 61 -11.86 -0.16 -3.86
N ILE A 62 -12.15 0.91 -4.62
CA ILE A 62 -12.19 2.28 -4.07
C ILE A 62 -13.66 2.63 -3.84
N LEU A 63 -14.01 2.88 -2.58
CA LEU A 63 -15.30 3.44 -2.22
C LEU A 63 -15.16 4.97 -2.22
N LEU A 64 -15.79 5.62 -3.20
CA LEU A 64 -15.86 7.08 -3.26
C LEU A 64 -17.13 7.52 -2.53
N GLU A 65 -17.01 7.85 -1.25
CA GLU A 65 -18.10 8.42 -0.47
C GLU A 65 -18.02 9.96 -0.50
N GLY A 66 -19.12 10.62 -0.87
CA GLY A 66 -19.21 12.08 -0.89
C GLY A 66 -20.59 12.57 -1.32
N THR A 67 -20.97 13.78 -0.90
CA THR A 67 -22.17 14.46 -1.38
C THR A 67 -21.87 15.13 -2.72
N PHE A 68 -22.35 14.55 -3.81
CA PHE A 68 -22.24 15.17 -5.14
C PHE A 68 -23.43 16.08 -5.41
N SER A 69 -23.15 17.32 -5.82
CA SER A 69 -24.16 18.25 -6.35
C SER A 69 -24.02 18.29 -7.87
N GLY A 70 -24.72 17.41 -8.57
CA GLY A 70 -24.68 17.29 -10.03
C GLY A 70 -24.67 15.83 -10.52
N PRO A 71 -24.63 15.62 -11.85
CA PRO A 71 -24.58 14.28 -12.44
C PRO A 71 -23.24 13.61 -12.12
N PHE A 72 -23.30 12.36 -11.66
CA PHE A 72 -22.13 11.48 -11.56
C PHE A 72 -22.08 10.56 -12.78
N ALA A 73 -20.90 10.27 -13.29
CA ALA A 73 -20.69 9.28 -14.34
C ALA A 73 -19.52 8.37 -13.96
N ALA A 74 -19.74 7.06 -14.04
CA ALA A 74 -18.71 6.04 -13.90
C ALA A 74 -18.64 5.23 -15.19
N SER A 75 -17.44 5.12 -15.78
CA SER A 75 -17.21 4.33 -16.99
C SER A 75 -16.03 3.40 -16.76
N SER A 76 -16.22 2.10 -17.01
CA SER A 76 -15.14 1.12 -17.06
C SER A 76 -14.77 0.86 -18.51
N THR A 77 -13.50 1.03 -18.86
CA THR A 77 -12.95 0.51 -20.13
C THR A 77 -12.18 -0.76 -19.82
N SER A 78 -12.67 -1.90 -20.30
CA SER A 78 -11.88 -3.13 -20.34
C SER A 78 -10.92 -3.04 -21.55
N PRO A 79 -9.68 -3.56 -21.45
CA PRO A 79 -8.87 -3.79 -22.65
C PRO A 79 -9.58 -4.74 -23.62
#